data_AF-A0A7S4GLE0-F1
#
_entry.id   AF-A0A7S4GLE0-F1
#
_cell.length_a   1.000
_cell.length_b   1.000
_cell.length_c   1.000
_cell.angle_alpha   90.00
_cell.angle_beta   90.00
_cell.angle_gamma   90.00
#
_symmetry.space_group_name_H-M   'P 1'
#
loop_
_entity.id
_entity.type
_entity.pdbx_description
1 polymer ?
#
loop_
_entity_poly.entity_id
_entity_poly.type
_entity_poly.pdbx_seq_one_letter_code
_entity_poly.pdbx_strand_id
1 'polypeptide(L)'
;VTIPPPPPPEPVRPPSPPPPDPNLRPWFGVSLKWLDDLDTGKKDAVGVVHEVVPDSPAAQAGIQVDDQMEYWEDFRLDSKKAWESKVKFIQIGDEVDIGIHRNHKDIRKRVLITGTLKARSGSRIIRSEGAIHTDN
;
A
#
# COMPACT_ATOMS: atom_id res chain seq x y z
N VAL A 1 -50.92 12.70 6.44
CA VAL A 1 -49.58 13.32 6.43
C VAL A 1 -48.57 12.20 6.30
N THR A 2 -48.01 12.00 5.11
CA THR A 2 -46.99 10.96 4.89
C THR A 2 -45.66 11.52 5.39
N ILE A 3 -45.12 10.94 6.45
CA ILE A 3 -43.80 11.28 6.98
C ILE A 3 -42.78 10.72 5.97
N PRO A 4 -41.87 11.53 5.40
CA PRO A 4 -40.84 11.01 4.53
C PRO A 4 -39.93 10.04 5.31
N PRO A 5 -39.43 8.97 4.68
CA PRO A 5 -38.51 8.06 5.33
C PRO A 5 -37.24 8.81 5.79
N PRO A 6 -36.64 8.42 6.93
CA PRO A 6 -35.40 9.01 7.38
C PRO A 6 -34.31 8.84 6.31
N PRO A 7 -33.40 9.82 6.15
CA PRO A 7 -32.27 9.68 5.26
C PRO A 7 -31.45 8.45 5.64
N PRO A 8 -30.83 7.75 4.67
CA PRO A 8 -29.92 6.66 4.96
C PRO A 8 -28.80 7.15 5.91
N PRO A 9 -28.28 6.29 6.80
CA PRO A 9 -27.15 6.66 7.64
C PRO A 9 -26.01 7.12 6.72
N GLU A 10 -25.42 8.28 7.01
CA GLU A 10 -24.22 8.72 6.31
C GLU A 10 -23.19 7.57 6.35
N PRO A 11 -22.49 7.25 5.24
CA PRO A 11 -21.38 6.31 5.31
C PRO A 11 -20.46 6.81 6.42
N VAL A 12 -20.16 5.95 7.41
CA VAL A 12 -19.31 6.28 8.54
C VAL A 12 -18.02 6.82 7.95
N ARG A 13 -17.83 8.14 8.01
CA ARG A 13 -16.60 8.78 7.56
C ARG A 13 -15.49 8.06 8.32
N PRO A 14 -14.49 7.46 7.64
CA PRO A 14 -13.37 6.87 8.35
C PRO A 14 -12.84 7.92 9.33
N PRO A 15 -12.52 7.54 10.57
CA PRO A 15 -12.02 8.49 11.56
C PRO A 15 -10.87 9.27 10.94
N SER A 16 -10.91 10.60 11.06
CA SER A 16 -9.82 11.46 10.58
C SER A 16 -8.48 10.87 11.01
N PRO A 17 -7.51 10.70 10.09
CA PRO A 17 -6.24 10.10 10.43
C PRO A 17 -5.61 10.88 11.61
N PRO A 18 -4.98 10.18 12.56
CA PRO A 18 -4.32 10.83 13.68
C PRO A 18 -3.27 11.83 13.16
N PRO A 19 -3.02 12.93 13.90
CA PRO A 19 -2.04 13.92 13.48
C PRO A 19 -0.70 13.24 13.19
N PRO A 20 -0.02 13.58 12.07
CA PRO A 20 1.21 12.92 11.68
C PRO A 20 2.27 13.14 12.77
N ASP A 21 2.63 12.06 13.45
CA ASP A 21 3.78 12.07 14.35
C ASP A 21 5.04 12.39 13.54
N PRO A 22 5.82 13.43 13.87
CA PRO A 22 6.99 13.85 13.09
C PRO A 22 8.11 12.80 13.04
N ASN A 23 8.01 11.76 13.87
CA ASN A 23 8.96 10.65 13.94
C ASN A 23 8.47 9.38 13.20
N LEU A 24 7.20 9.33 12.81
CA LEU A 24 6.63 8.21 12.07
C LEU A 24 6.60 8.58 10.59
N ARG A 25 7.24 7.76 9.76
CA ARG A 25 7.13 7.91 8.31
C ARG A 25 6.01 7.03 7.81
N PRO A 26 5.15 7.53 6.91
CA PRO A 26 4.19 6.67 6.25
C PRO A 26 4.95 5.57 5.53
N TRP A 27 4.49 4.34 5.72
CA TRP A 27 5.16 3.16 5.19
C TRP A 27 4.16 2.24 4.53
N PHE A 28 4.40 2.00 3.26
CA PHE A 28 3.58 1.12 2.43
C PHE A 28 4.10 -0.33 2.45
N GLY A 29 5.41 -0.51 2.65
CA GLY A 29 6.06 -1.82 2.71
C GLY A 29 6.20 -2.55 1.39
N VAL A 30 6.29 -1.82 0.28
CA VAL A 30 6.69 -2.38 -1.03
C VAL A 30 7.95 -1.72 -1.54
N SER A 31 8.76 -2.52 -2.22
CA SER A 31 9.83 -2.04 -3.08
C SER A 31 9.37 -2.17 -4.52
N LEU A 32 9.33 -1.05 -5.23
CA LEU A 32 9.03 -1.03 -6.66
C LEU A 32 10.32 -0.99 -7.47
N LYS A 33 10.35 -1.78 -8.53
CA LYS A 33 11.32 -1.69 -9.61
C LYS A 33 10.64 -0.96 -10.77
N TRP A 34 11.27 0.12 -11.21
CA TRP A 34 10.81 0.89 -12.35
C TRP A 34 11.39 0.28 -13.62
N LEU A 35 10.52 0.03 -14.60
CA LEU A 35 10.86 -0.49 -15.90
C LEU A 35 10.54 0.56 -16.97
N ASP A 36 11.27 0.49 -18.07
CA ASP A 36 11.01 1.29 -19.26
C ASP A 36 9.78 0.75 -19.97
N ASP A 37 8.86 1.65 -20.31
CA ASP A 37 7.69 1.34 -21.11
C ASP A 37 8.11 1.26 -22.59
N LEU A 38 8.13 0.04 -23.14
CA LEU A 38 8.59 -0.22 -24.50
C LEU A 38 7.59 0.26 -25.57
N ASP A 39 6.30 0.30 -25.23
CA ASP A 39 5.22 0.73 -26.13
C ASP A 39 5.25 2.25 -26.34
N THR A 40 5.47 3.02 -25.28
CA THR A 40 5.50 4.48 -25.29
C THR A 40 6.91 5.06 -25.37
N GLY A 41 7.95 4.23 -25.16
CA GLY A 41 9.36 4.64 -25.12
C GLY A 41 9.73 5.47 -23.89
N LYS A 42 8.87 5.52 -22.87
CA LYS A 42 9.13 6.29 -21.64
C LYS A 42 9.98 5.47 -20.66
N LYS A 43 11.04 6.08 -20.13
CA LYS A 43 11.87 5.47 -19.09
C LYS A 43 11.23 5.54 -17.72
N ASP A 44 11.46 4.52 -16.88
CA ASP A 44 10.96 4.44 -15.51
C ASP A 44 9.45 4.71 -15.38
N ALA A 45 8.67 4.28 -16.39
CA ALA A 45 7.25 4.56 -16.50
C ALA A 45 6.37 3.47 -15.89
N VAL A 46 6.87 2.24 -15.84
CA VAL A 46 6.14 1.08 -15.32
C VAL A 46 6.68 0.72 -13.94
N GLY A 47 5.86 0.85 -12.89
CA GLY A 47 6.23 0.44 -11.55
C GLY A 47 5.85 -1.01 -11.28
N VAL A 48 6.80 -1.94 -11.21
CA VAL A 48 6.55 -3.34 -10.87
C VAL A 48 6.96 -3.61 -9.43
N VAL A 49 6.13 -4.32 -8.68
CA VAL A 49 6.44 -4.73 -7.32
C VAL A 49 7.57 -5.73 -7.34
N HIS A 50 8.72 -5.33 -6.80
CA HIS A 50 9.90 -6.18 -6.71
C HIS A 50 9.92 -6.98 -5.41
N GLU A 51 9.49 -6.36 -4.31
CA GLU A 51 9.47 -6.98 -2.99
C GLU A 51 8.30 -6.44 -2.19
N VAL A 52 7.68 -7.32 -1.41
CA VAL A 52 6.64 -6.96 -0.44
C VAL A 52 7.15 -7.38 0.94
N VAL A 53 7.24 -6.43 1.86
CA VAL A 53 7.68 -6.71 3.21
C VAL A 53 6.57 -7.49 3.94
N PRO A 54 6.89 -8.61 4.63
CA PRO A 54 5.90 -9.32 5.43
C PRO A 54 5.33 -8.40 6.54
N ASP A 55 4.07 -8.63 6.92
CA ASP A 55 3.34 -7.82 7.91
C ASP A 55 3.18 -6.33 7.52
N SER A 56 3.43 -5.98 6.26
CA SER A 56 3.18 -4.63 5.74
C SER A 56 1.73 -4.41 5.31
N PRO A 57 1.28 -3.14 5.22
CA PRO A 57 0.00 -2.78 4.60
C PRO A 57 -0.25 -3.43 3.24
N ALA A 58 0.77 -3.44 2.39
CA ALA A 58 0.68 -4.02 1.06
C ALA A 58 0.48 -5.53 1.08
N ALA A 59 1.19 -6.23 1.98
CA ALA A 59 1.00 -7.66 2.17
C ALA A 59 -0.42 -7.97 2.65
N GLN A 60 -0.94 -7.18 3.60
CA GLN A 60 -2.31 -7.31 4.11
C GLN A 60 -3.37 -7.03 3.03
N ALA A 61 -3.09 -6.10 2.12
CA ALA A 61 -3.95 -5.82 0.96
C ALA A 61 -3.87 -6.92 -0.13
N GLY A 62 -2.92 -7.86 -0.02
CA GLY A 62 -2.72 -8.94 -0.98
C GLY A 62 -1.97 -8.50 -2.24
N ILE A 63 -1.18 -7.42 -2.16
CA ILE A 63 -0.20 -7.06 -3.18
C ILE A 63 0.91 -8.11 -3.15
N GLN A 64 1.34 -8.52 -4.32
CA GLN A 64 2.34 -9.57 -4.53
C GLN A 64 3.50 -9.04 -5.37
N VAL A 65 4.62 -9.75 -5.29
CA VAL A 65 5.74 -9.54 -6.20
C VAL A 65 5.26 -9.79 -7.63
N ASP A 66 5.81 -9.02 -8.57
CA ASP A 66 5.46 -9.01 -10.00
C ASP A 66 4.16 -8.26 -10.35
N ASP A 67 3.46 -7.69 -9.35
CA ASP A 67 2.33 -6.81 -9.63
C ASP A 67 2.78 -5.52 -10.31
N GLN A 68 2.20 -5.21 -11.45
CA GLN A 68 2.42 -3.93 -12.11
C GLN A 68 1.46 -2.89 -11.53
N MET A 69 1.98 -1.86 -10.89
CA MET A 69 1.18 -0.73 -10.42
C MET A 69 0.95 0.25 -11.57
N GLU A 70 -0.32 0.41 -11.96
CA GLU A 70 -0.72 1.36 -13.01
C GLU A 70 -1.47 2.56 -12.43
N TYR A 71 -2.22 2.36 -11.35
CA TYR A 71 -3.06 3.38 -10.76
C TYR A 71 -2.85 3.51 -9.25
N TRP A 72 -2.81 4.76 -8.81
CA TRP A 72 -2.93 5.17 -7.43
C TRP A 72 -4.22 5.98 -7.30
N GLU A 73 -5.25 5.39 -6.72
CA GLU A 73 -6.61 5.91 -6.61
C GLU A 73 -7.18 6.20 -8.00
N ASP A 74 -7.34 7.48 -8.34
CA ASP A 74 -7.75 7.97 -9.64
C ASP A 74 -6.58 8.55 -10.46
N PHE A 75 -5.34 8.43 -9.96
CA PHE A 75 -4.13 8.92 -10.61
C PHE A 75 -3.38 7.80 -11.30
N ARG A 76 -3.07 7.98 -12.59
CA ARG A 76 -2.18 7.08 -13.31
C ARG A 76 -0.73 7.27 -12.84
N LEU A 77 -0.07 6.18 -12.48
CA LEU A 77 1.35 6.17 -12.14
C LEU A 77 2.16 5.92 -13.41
N ASP A 78 2.50 6.99 -14.14
CA ASP A 78 3.29 6.88 -15.39
C ASP A 78 4.78 7.19 -15.20
N SER A 79 5.23 7.33 -13.95
CA SER A 79 6.62 7.70 -13.63
C SER A 79 6.96 7.44 -12.17
N LYS A 80 8.22 7.09 -11.92
CA LYS A 80 8.79 7.04 -10.56
C LYS A 80 8.52 8.29 -9.74
N LYS A 81 8.65 9.46 -10.35
CA LYS A 81 8.44 10.75 -9.68
C LYS A 81 6.97 10.96 -9.25
N ALA A 82 6.02 10.41 -10.00
CA ALA A 82 4.60 10.48 -9.65
C ALA A 82 4.34 9.66 -8.38
N TRP A 83 4.87 8.44 -8.32
CA TRP A 83 4.84 7.60 -7.12
C TRP A 83 5.50 8.25 -5.91
N GLU A 84 6.73 8.73 -6.05
CA GLU A 84 7.46 9.36 -4.94
C GLU A 84 6.72 10.59 -4.40
N SER A 85 6.10 11.36 -5.29
CA SER A 85 5.29 12.50 -4.88
C SER A 85 4.09 12.03 -4.07
N LYS A 86 3.35 11.01 -4.52
CA LYS A 86 2.20 10.47 -3.79
C LYS A 86 2.59 9.89 -2.44
N VAL A 87 3.58 8.99 -2.40
CA VAL A 87 4.09 8.39 -1.16
C VAL A 87 4.70 9.42 -0.20
N LYS A 88 5.09 10.60 -0.68
CA LYS A 88 5.54 11.69 0.21
C LYS A 88 4.37 12.43 0.87
N PHE A 89 3.21 12.48 0.23
CA PHE A 89 2.02 13.19 0.72
C PHE A 89 1.04 12.27 1.46
N ILE A 90 1.19 10.95 1.37
CA ILE A 90 0.32 10.02 2.11
C ILE A 90 0.52 10.19 3.62
N GLN A 91 -0.56 9.96 4.37
CA GLN A 91 -0.56 10.05 5.81
C GLN A 91 -0.78 8.68 6.43
N ILE A 92 -0.39 8.53 7.70
CA ILE A 92 -0.66 7.30 8.44
C ILE A 92 -2.15 7.25 8.77
N GLY A 93 -2.77 6.11 8.54
CA GLY A 93 -4.21 5.92 8.64
C GLY A 93 -4.97 6.28 7.36
N ASP A 94 -4.27 6.71 6.31
CA ASP A 94 -4.87 6.96 5.01
C ASP A 94 -5.18 5.64 4.30
N GLU A 95 -6.30 5.56 3.60
CA GLU A 95 -6.74 4.36 2.91
C GLU A 95 -6.73 4.61 1.41
N VAL A 96 -5.79 3.98 0.70
CA VAL A 96 -5.56 4.24 -0.72
C VAL A 96 -5.97 3.04 -1.57
N ASP A 97 -6.65 3.30 -2.68
CA ASP A 97 -6.99 2.27 -3.67
C ASP A 97 -5.85 2.16 -4.68
N ILE A 98 -5.25 1.00 -4.84
CA ILE A 98 -4.14 0.78 -5.78
C ILE A 98 -4.64 -0.11 -6.90
N GLY A 99 -4.61 0.40 -8.13
CA GLY A 99 -4.86 -0.38 -9.32
C GLY A 99 -3.57 -1.07 -9.75
N ILE A 100 -3.56 -2.38 -9.57
CA ILE A 100 -2.51 -3.28 -10.06
C ILE A 100 -3.00 -4.02 -11.29
N HIS A 101 -2.07 -4.38 -12.15
CA HIS A 101 -2.27 -5.25 -13.27
C HIS A 101 -1.54 -6.55 -12.99
N ARG A 102 -2.30 -7.65 -12.87
CA ARG A 102 -1.80 -8.99 -12.58
C ARG A 102 -2.37 -9.97 -13.58
N ASN A 103 -1.49 -10.62 -14.35
CA ASN A 103 -1.88 -11.66 -15.31
C ASN A 103 -2.96 -11.18 -16.30
N HIS A 104 -2.71 -10.04 -16.97
CA HIS A 104 -3.62 -9.43 -17.93
C HIS A 104 -4.97 -8.95 -17.36
N LYS A 105 -5.04 -8.76 -16.04
CA LYS A 105 -6.25 -8.33 -15.35
C LYS A 105 -5.96 -7.17 -14.42
N ASP A 106 -6.76 -6.12 -14.55
CA ASP A 106 -6.76 -4.98 -13.65
C ASP A 106 -7.50 -5.36 -12.36
N ILE A 107 -6.80 -5.20 -11.24
CA ILE A 107 -7.30 -5.49 -9.90
C ILE A 107 -7.06 -4.25 -9.05
N ARG A 108 -8.11 -3.77 -8.39
CA ARG A 108 -8.00 -2.71 -7.39
C ARG A 108 -7.86 -3.30 -6.01
N LYS A 109 -6.86 -2.84 -5.27
CA LYS A 109 -6.52 -3.29 -3.92
C LYS A 109 -6.51 -2.10 -2.99
N ARG A 110 -7.30 -2.21 -1.93
CA ARG A 110 -7.36 -1.19 -0.89
C ARG A 110 -6.26 -1.42 0.15
N VAL A 111 -5.46 -0.40 0.40
CA VAL A 111 -4.30 -0.46 1.29
C VAL A 111 -4.43 0.62 2.36
N LEU A 112 -4.41 0.20 3.63
CA LEU A 112 -4.39 1.13 4.76
C LEU A 112 -2.94 1.48 5.11
N ILE A 113 -2.54 2.72 4.86
CA ILE A 113 -1.18 3.19 5.15
C ILE A 113 -0.93 3.16 6.65
N THR A 114 0.05 2.40 7.09
CA THR A 114 0.48 2.38 8.49
C THR A 114 1.82 3.12 8.65
N GLY A 115 2.11 3.51 9.89
CA GLY A 115 3.38 4.13 10.23
C GLY A 115 4.41 3.07 10.60
N THR A 116 5.64 3.21 10.12
CA THR A 116 6.78 2.49 10.69
C THR A 116 7.62 3.42 11.54
N LEU A 117 7.99 2.96 12.74
CA LEU A 117 9.03 3.61 13.52
C LEU A 117 10.35 3.44 12.79
N LYS A 118 11.11 4.52 12.61
CA LYS A 118 12.50 4.43 12.11
C LYS A 118 13.25 3.46 13.02
N ALA A 119 13.64 2.30 12.50
CA ALA A 119 14.47 1.37 13.23
C ALA A 119 15.73 2.11 13.71
N ARG A 120 15.82 2.33 15.02
CA ARG A 120 17.09 2.61 15.66
C ARG A 120 17.84 1.29 15.62
N SER A 121 18.79 1.16 14.69
CA SER A 121 19.88 0.19 14.68
C SER A 121 19.63 -1.12 15.44
N GLY A 122 19.37 -2.20 14.71
CA GLY A 122 19.44 -3.56 15.25
C GLY A 122 18.13 -4.34 15.15
N SER A 123 17.84 -4.87 13.96
CA SER A 123 16.85 -5.94 13.79
C SER A 123 17.36 -7.21 14.46
N ARG A 124 17.23 -7.31 15.78
CA ARG A 124 17.20 -8.61 16.44
C ARG A 124 15.79 -9.15 16.25
N ILE A 125 15.59 -9.88 15.15
CA ILE A 125 14.42 -10.71 14.95
C ILE A 125 14.50 -11.79 16.04
N ILE A 126 13.82 -11.53 17.16
CA ILE A 126 13.46 -12.56 18.12
C ILE A 126 12.50 -13.47 17.37
N ARG A 127 13.01 -14.57 16.81
CA ARG A 127 12.19 -15.71 16.45
C ARG A 127 11.52 -16.16 17.74
N SER A 128 10.27 -15.76 17.93
CA SER A 128 9.40 -16.37 18.92
C SER A 128 9.23 -17.84 18.55
N GLU A 129 9.71 -18.68 19.45
CA GLU A 129 9.54 -20.12 19.54
C GLU A 129 8.23 -20.62 18.92
N GLY A 130 8.35 -21.34 17.81
CA GLY A 130 7.39 -22.34 17.37
C GLY A 130 7.94 -23.71 17.74
N ALA A 131 7.56 -24.20 18.92
CA ALA A 131 7.73 -25.58 19.31
C ALA A 131 6.99 -26.49 18.33
N ILE A 132 7.71 -27.40 17.66
CA ILE A 132 7.29 -28.78 17.35
C ILE A 132 8.44 -29.55 16.68
N HIS A 133 9.12 -30.40 17.45
CA HIS A 133 9.50 -31.71 16.96
C HIS A 133 9.52 -32.67 18.15
N THR A 134 8.36 -33.26 18.39
CA THR A 134 8.17 -34.39 19.30
C THR A 134 8.53 -35.67 18.54
N ASP A 135 9.43 -36.45 19.13
CA ASP A 135 9.50 -37.93 19.15
C ASP A 135 9.75 -38.69 17.82
N ASN A 136 10.91 -39.37 17.73
CA ASN A 136 11.08 -40.78 18.11
C ASN A 136 12.50 -41.28 17.76
#